data_AF-A0A955LRK9-F1
#
_entry.id   AF-A0A955LRK9-F1
#
_cell.length_a   1.000
_cell.length_b   1.000
_cell.length_c   1.000
_cell.angle_alpha   90.00
_cell.angle_beta   90.00
_cell.angle_gamma   90.00
#
_symmetry.space_group_name_H-M   'P 1'
#
loop_
_entity.id
_entity.type
_entity.pdbx_description
1 polymer ?
#
loop_
_entity_poly.entity_id
_entity_poly.type
_entity_poly.pdbx_seq_one_letter_code
_entity_poly.pdbx_strand_id
1 'polypeptide(L)'
;MKLIVIGITHKEVPVEIRENFFLSPEERRRFLRYIRTDEGILETIILSTCNRTEVYANVLRDLQSARESILDALYTVKGLERQDFLDMHFFQLAGYDGIRHFMEVATGLDSLVIGEKQIL
;
A
#
# COMPACT_ATOMS: atom_id res chain seq x y z
N MET A 1 18.25 4.81 2.85
CA MET A 1 17.43 3.71 2.32
C MET A 1 16.65 3.12 3.47
N LYS A 2 15.32 3.20 3.41
CA LYS A 2 14.41 2.67 4.42
C LYS A 2 13.25 2.00 3.69
N LEU A 3 12.85 0.81 4.13
CA LEU A 3 11.59 0.21 3.70
C LEU A 3 10.45 0.92 4.42
N ILE A 4 9.42 1.31 3.69
CA ILE A 4 8.12 1.75 4.20
C ILE A 4 7.03 0.90 3.57
N VAL A 5 5.99 0.59 4.36
CA VAL A 5 4.78 -0.09 3.91
C VAL A 5 3.61 0.79 4.28
N ILE A 6 2.85 1.22 3.27
CA ILE A 6 1.60 1.95 3.44
C ILE A 6 0.49 1.04 2.95
N GLY A 7 -0.53 0.79 3.77
CA GLY A 7 -1.55 -0.16 3.38
C GLY A 7 -2.88 0.03 4.08
N ILE A 8 -3.90 -0.58 3.47
CA ILE A 8 -5.26 -0.67 3.98
C ILE A 8 -5.69 -2.14 3.92
N THR A 9 -6.27 -2.66 5.01
CA THR A 9 -6.53 -4.10 5.17
C THR A 9 -7.88 -4.36 5.84
N HIS A 10 -8.47 -5.50 5.52
CA HIS A 10 -9.74 -5.99 6.07
C HIS A 10 -9.79 -6.12 7.60
N LYS A 11 -8.63 -6.19 8.28
CA LYS A 11 -8.57 -6.32 9.74
C LYS A 11 -9.23 -5.15 10.48
N GLU A 12 -9.04 -3.94 9.96
CA GLU A 12 -9.39 -2.70 10.67
C GLU A 12 -10.36 -1.83 9.86
N VAL A 13 -10.52 -2.13 8.57
CA VAL A 13 -11.20 -1.24 7.64
C VAL A 13 -12.36 -1.93 6.92
N PRO A 14 -13.59 -1.36 6.98
CA PRO A 14 -14.75 -1.85 6.25
C PRO A 14 -14.51 -1.96 4.74
N VAL A 15 -15.27 -2.84 4.08
CA VAL A 15 -15.10 -3.11 2.65
C VAL A 15 -15.35 -1.88 1.78
N GLU A 16 -16.34 -1.06 2.15
CA GLU A 16 -16.77 0.14 1.44
C GLU A 16 -15.66 1.18 1.36
N ILE A 17 -14.77 1.23 2.36
CA ILE A 17 -13.61 2.12 2.38
C ILE A 17 -12.46 1.51 1.57
N ARG A 18 -12.22 0.20 1.71
CA ARG A 18 -11.12 -0.50 1.02
C ARG A 18 -11.32 -0.56 -0.48
N GLU A 19 -12.54 -0.74 -0.96
CA GLU A 19 -12.84 -0.80 -2.39
C GLU A 19 -12.45 0.47 -3.14
N ASN A 20 -12.51 1.64 -2.47
CA ASN A 20 -12.02 2.89 -3.03
C ASN A 20 -10.54 2.84 -3.42
N PHE A 21 -9.76 1.97 -2.78
CA PHE A 21 -8.31 1.84 -2.97
C PHE A 21 -7.88 0.49 -3.55
N PHE A 22 -8.81 -0.38 -3.96
CA PHE A 22 -8.46 -1.59 -4.73
C PHE A 22 -7.86 -1.20 -6.08
N LEU A 23 -6.66 -1.66 -6.45
CA LEU A 23 -6.03 -1.30 -7.72
C LEU A 23 -6.14 -2.42 -8.76
N SER A 24 -6.89 -2.16 -9.84
CA SER A 24 -6.91 -2.99 -11.04
C SER A 24 -5.51 -3.08 -11.70
N PRO A 25 -5.26 -4.06 -12.59
CA PRO A 25 -3.97 -4.18 -13.26
C PRO A 25 -3.52 -2.92 -14.02
N GLU A 26 -4.47 -2.16 -14.59
CA GLU A 26 -4.19 -0.91 -15.29
C GLU A 26 -3.86 0.23 -14.33
N GLU A 27 -4.61 0.34 -13.24
CA GLU A 27 -4.36 1.32 -12.18
C GLU A 27 -3.02 1.07 -11.51
N ARG A 28 -2.63 -0.19 -11.25
CA ARG A 28 -1.28 -0.52 -10.76
C ARG A 28 -0.19 -0.01 -11.69
N ARG A 29 -0.34 -0.18 -13.01
CA ARG A 29 0.62 0.35 -13.98
C ARG A 29 0.65 1.89 -13.97
N ARG A 30 -0.50 2.54 -13.81
CA ARG A 30 -0.59 4.00 -13.73
C ARG A 30 0.07 4.52 -12.45
N PHE A 31 -0.18 3.87 -11.32
CA PHE A 31 0.46 4.16 -10.04
C PHE A 31 1.98 4.03 -10.14
N LEU A 32 2.49 2.92 -10.67
CA LEU A 32 3.95 2.73 -10.80
C LEU A 32 4.59 3.77 -11.72
N ARG A 33 3.90 4.25 -12.76
CA ARG A 33 4.40 5.35 -13.60
C ARG A 33 4.43 6.67 -12.85
N TYR A 34 3.40 6.97 -12.07
CA TYR A 34 3.30 8.19 -11.28
C TYR A 34 4.35 8.21 -10.17
N ILE A 35 4.40 7.17 -9.34
CA ILE A 35 5.31 7.12 -8.18
C ILE A 35 6.78 7.16 -8.58
N ARG A 36 7.12 6.64 -9.78
CA ARG A 36 8.49 6.66 -10.32
C ARG A 36 8.98 8.08 -10.64
N THR A 37 8.09 9.08 -10.76
CA THR A 37 8.53 10.47 -10.92
C THR A 37 8.97 11.11 -9.61
N ASP A 38 8.72 10.48 -8.46
CA ASP A 38 9.26 10.92 -7.18
C ASP A 38 10.67 10.37 -6.96
N GLU A 39 11.69 11.24 -7.07
CA GLU A 39 13.09 10.90 -6.83
C GLU A 39 13.39 10.40 -5.41
N GLY A 40 12.47 10.62 -4.46
CA GLY A 40 12.55 10.10 -3.10
C GLY A 40 12.21 8.62 -2.96
N ILE A 41 11.57 8.02 -3.97
CA ILE A 41 11.10 6.63 -3.99
C ILE A 41 11.89 5.85 -5.04
N LEU A 42 12.74 4.93 -4.60
CA LEU A 42 13.65 4.19 -5.47
C LEU A 42 12.98 2.98 -6.11
N GLU A 43 12.27 2.22 -5.30
CA GLU A 43 11.67 0.94 -5.68
C GLU A 43 10.27 0.88 -5.07
N THR A 44 9.35 0.24 -5.78
CA THR A 44 7.97 0.12 -5.32
C THR A 44 7.36 -1.19 -5.77
N ILE A 45 6.68 -1.86 -4.84
CA ILE A 45 5.88 -3.06 -5.06
C ILE A 45 4.47 -2.76 -4.58
N ILE A 46 3.48 -3.19 -5.37
CA ILE A 46 2.06 -3.04 -5.03
C ILE A 46 1.46 -4.43 -4.86
N LEU A 47 0.84 -4.67 -3.71
CA LEU A 47 -0.01 -5.83 -3.46
C LEU A 47 -1.45 -5.35 -3.32
N SER A 48 -2.31 -5.66 -4.29
CA SER A 48 -3.72 -5.31 -4.22
C SER A 48 -4.59 -6.51 -4.54
N THR A 49 -5.40 -6.90 -3.55
CA THR A 49 -6.34 -8.03 -3.56
C THR A 49 -7.70 -7.52 -3.08
N CYS A 50 -8.72 -8.39 -2.97
CA CYS A 50 -9.99 -8.00 -2.36
C CYS A 50 -9.89 -7.66 -0.86
N ASN A 51 -8.83 -8.11 -0.17
CA ASN A 51 -8.68 -8.00 1.28
C ASN A 51 -7.66 -6.95 1.73
N ARG A 52 -6.77 -6.50 0.82
CA ARG A 52 -5.74 -5.51 1.12
C ARG A 52 -5.30 -4.75 -0.12
N THR A 53 -4.94 -3.48 0.05
CA THR A 53 -4.06 -2.75 -0.87
C THR A 53 -2.87 -2.24 -0.08
N GLU A 54 -1.68 -2.63 -0.48
CA GLU A 54 -0.43 -2.30 0.19
C GLU A 54 0.62 -1.87 -0.83
N VAL A 55 1.35 -0.82 -0.47
CA VAL A 55 2.47 -0.28 -1.23
C VAL A 55 3.71 -0.41 -0.37
N TYR A 56 4.65 -1.21 -0.86
CA TYR A 56 5.98 -1.40 -0.28
C TYR A 56 6.95 -0.54 -1.06
N ALA A 57 7.68 0.35 -0.40
CA ALA A 57 8.60 1.26 -1.06
C ALA A 57 9.95 1.33 -0.36
N ASN A 58 11.02 1.40 -1.14
CA ASN A 58 12.36 1.72 -0.67
C ASN A 58 12.62 3.20 -0.90
N VAL A 59 12.85 3.95 0.18
CA VAL A 59 12.88 5.42 0.13
C VAL A 59 14.20 6.01 0.60
N LEU A 60 14.56 7.14 0.00
CA LEU A 60 15.73 7.96 0.36
C LEU A 60 15.40 9.02 1.41
N ARG A 61 14.18 9.56 1.35
CA ARG A 61 13.70 10.69 2.17
C ARG A 61 13.16 10.23 3.52
N ASP A 62 12.63 11.17 4.29
CA ASP A 62 11.89 10.89 5.51
C ASP A 62 10.63 10.07 5.21
N LEU A 63 10.16 9.32 6.20
CA LEU A 63 9.04 8.40 6.04
C LEU A 63 7.71 9.13 5.82
N GLN A 64 7.55 10.34 6.36
CA GLN A 64 6.31 11.09 6.21
C GLN A 64 6.15 11.58 4.78
N SER A 65 7.16 12.22 4.19
CA SER A 65 7.10 12.65 2.79
C SER A 65 6.84 11.47 1.85
N ALA A 66 7.45 10.31 2.11
CA ALA A 66 7.19 9.10 1.35
C ALA A 66 5.72 8.62 1.48
N ARG A 67 5.15 8.66 2.70
CA ARG A 67 3.73 8.36 2.93
C ARG A 67 2.86 9.29 2.10
N GLU A 68 3.11 10.60 2.17
CA GLU A 68 2.34 11.60 1.43
C GLU A 68 2.37 11.33 -0.07
N SER A 69 3.55 11.14 -0.65
CA SER A 69 3.69 10.83 -2.08
C SER A 69 2.95 9.55 -2.49
N ILE A 70 2.98 8.51 -1.66
CA ILE A 70 2.26 7.26 -1.92
C ILE A 70 0.75 7.47 -1.88
N LEU A 71 0.24 8.19 -0.88
CA LEU A 71 -1.18 8.50 -0.76
C LEU A 71 -1.65 9.37 -1.92
N ASP A 72 -0.93 10.44 -2.26
CA ASP A 72 -1.24 11.30 -3.41
C ASP A 72 -1.28 10.52 -4.72
N ALA A 73 -0.36 9.57 -4.91
CA ALA A 73 -0.38 8.69 -6.07
C ALA A 73 -1.61 7.78 -6.10
N LEU A 74 -2.05 7.25 -4.95
CA LEU A 74 -3.28 6.46 -4.85
C LEU A 74 -4.51 7.30 -5.21
N TYR A 75 -4.68 8.48 -4.60
CA TYR A 75 -5.78 9.40 -4.89
C TYR A 75 -5.81 9.83 -6.35
N THR A 76 -4.65 10.19 -6.90
CA THR A 76 -4.52 10.62 -8.30
C THR A 76 -4.92 9.51 -9.26
N VAL A 77 -4.47 8.27 -9.03
CA VAL A 77 -4.81 7.13 -9.89
C VAL A 77 -6.30 6.81 -9.81
N LYS A 78 -6.87 6.95 -8.62
CA LYS A 78 -8.29 6.72 -8.33
C LYS A 78 -9.22 7.83 -8.78
N GLY A 79 -8.69 9.02 -9.08
CA GLY A 79 -9.52 10.19 -9.38
C GLY A 79 -10.36 10.63 -8.19
N LEU A 80 -9.87 10.38 -6.98
CA LEU A 80 -10.52 10.77 -5.73
C LEU A 80 -9.88 12.05 -5.21
N GLU A 81 -10.69 12.93 -4.64
CA GLU A 81 -10.17 14.04 -3.85
C GLU A 81 -9.63 13.52 -2.51
N ARG A 82 -8.53 14.12 -2.06
CA ARG A 82 -7.86 13.71 -0.82
C ARG A 82 -8.74 14.04 0.39
N GLN A 83 -8.93 13.07 1.28
CA GLN A 83 -9.82 13.19 2.43
C GLN A 83 -9.14 12.66 3.69
N ASP A 84 -9.00 13.52 4.70
CA ASP A 84 -8.33 13.17 5.98
C ASP A 84 -8.93 11.92 6.65
N PHE A 85 -10.26 11.76 6.55
CA PHE A 85 -10.96 10.59 7.08
C PHE A 85 -10.59 9.27 6.37
N LEU A 86 -10.25 9.31 5.09
CA LEU A 86 -9.78 8.11 4.38
C LEU A 86 -8.30 7.82 4.72
N ASP A 87 -7.50 8.87 4.91
CA ASP A 87 -6.06 8.76 5.23
C ASP A 87 -5.81 8.08 6.59
N MET A 88 -6.71 8.27 7.56
CA MET A 88 -6.60 7.61 8.88
C MET A 88 -6.76 6.09 8.84
N HIS A 89 -7.31 5.53 7.76
CA HIS A 89 -7.44 4.08 7.60
C HIS A 89 -6.17 3.41 7.07
N PHE A 90 -5.16 4.19 6.64
CA PHE A 90 -3.90 3.64 6.16
C PHE A 90 -2.91 3.44 7.30
N PHE A 91 -2.52 2.19 7.55
CA PHE A 91 -1.41 1.88 8.43
C PHE A 91 -0.08 2.25 7.78
N GLN A 92 0.94 2.47 8.62
CA GLN A 92 2.32 2.66 8.19
C GLN A 92 3.25 1.76 9.00
N LEU A 93 4.04 0.95 8.32
CA LEU A 93 5.15 0.19 8.91
C LEU A 93 6.46 0.61 8.25
N ALA A 94 7.57 0.46 8.96
CA ALA A 94 8.89 0.77 8.42
C ALA A 94 9.96 -0.19 8.92
N GLY A 95 11.04 -0.32 8.14
CA GLY A 95 12.19 -1.15 8.50
C GLY A 95 11.79 -2.58 8.82
N TYR A 96 12.18 -3.08 9.99
CA TYR A 96 11.95 -4.47 10.39
C TYR A 96 10.47 -4.84 10.47
N ASP A 97 9.60 -3.95 10.96
CA ASP A 97 8.17 -4.23 11.04
C ASP A 97 7.54 -4.40 9.65
N GLY A 98 7.99 -3.61 8.67
CA GLY A 98 7.57 -3.76 7.28
C GLY A 98 8.02 -5.08 6.66
N ILE A 99 9.25 -5.53 6.98
CA ILE A 99 9.78 -6.83 6.51
C ILE A 99 8.99 -7.97 7.14
N ARG A 100 8.78 -7.93 8.47
CA ARG A 100 8.00 -8.95 9.18
C ARG A 100 6.59 -9.08 8.60
N HIS A 101 5.90 -7.95 8.43
CA HIS A 101 4.57 -7.90 7.81
C HIS A 101 4.58 -8.53 6.42
N PHE A 102 5.52 -8.14 5.56
CA PHE A 102 5.66 -8.72 4.22
C PHE A 102 5.79 -10.25 4.26
N MET A 103 6.58 -10.79 5.19
CA MET A 103 6.78 -12.23 5.33
C MET A 103 5.50 -12.93 5.84
N GLU A 104 4.77 -12.34 6.79
CA GLU A 104 3.49 -12.87 7.29
C GLU A 104 2.43 -12.90 6.17
N VAL A 105 2.39 -11.85 5.35
CA VAL A 105 1.50 -11.75 4.18
C VAL A 105 1.88 -12.78 3.12
N ALA A 106 3.16 -12.88 2.75
CA ALA A 106 3.64 -13.84 1.77
C ALA A 106 3.38 -15.29 2.21
N THR A 107 3.58 -15.60 3.48
CA THR A 107 3.34 -16.95 4.01
C THR A 107 1.86 -17.28 4.26
N GLY A 108 0.95 -16.34 4.02
CA GLY A 108 -0.49 -16.50 4.25
C GLY A 108 -0.86 -16.61 5.74
N LEU A 109 0.05 -16.20 6.64
CA LEU A 109 -0.22 -16.07 8.08
C LEU A 109 -1.11 -14.86 8.35
N ASP A 110 -0.98 -13.83 7.51
CA ASP A 110 -1.85 -12.67 7.49
C ASP A 110 -2.91 -12.78 6.39
N SER A 111 -3.70 -13.86 6.40
CA SER A 111 -4.79 -14.07 5.47
C SER A 111 -6.11 -14.20 6.19
N LEU A 112 -7.22 -13.84 5.53
CA LEU A 112 -8.57 -13.98 6.13
C LEU A 112 -8.84 -15.44 6.49
N VAL A 113 -8.39 -16.35 5.61
CA VAL A 113 -8.25 -17.77 5.88
C VAL A 113 -6.77 -18.10 5.89
N ILE A 114 -6.25 -18.53 7.04
CA ILE A 114 -4.84 -18.91 7.18
C ILE A 114 -4.49 -19.96 6.11
N GLY A 115 -3.51 -19.64 5.26
CA GLY A 115 -3.04 -20.51 4.18
C GLY A 115 -3.79 -20.40 2.84
N GLU A 116 -4.58 -19.35 2.60
CA GLU A 116 -5.19 -19.09 1.29
C GLU A 116 -4.17 -18.71 0.20
N LYS A 117 -4.42 -19.09 -1.06
CA LYS A 117 -3.50 -18.90 -2.21
C LYS A 117 -3.70 -17.59 -2.98
N GLN A 118 -4.29 -16.56 -2.37
CA GLN A 118 -4.56 -15.31 -3.09
C GLN A 118 -3.31 -14.42 -3.26
N ILE A 119 -2.25 -14.71 -2.51
CA ILE A 119 -1.01 -13.94 -2.51
C ILE A 119 0.15 -14.74 -3.15
N LEU A 120 0.21 -16.05 -2.89
CA LEU A 120 1.22 -16.99 -3.40
C LEU A 120 0.61 -18.28 -3.96
#